data_AF-X0Z0M1-F1
#
_entry.id   AF-X0Z0M1-F1
#
_cell.length_a   1.000
_cell.length_b   1.000
_cell.length_c   1.000
_cell.angle_alpha   90.00
_cell.angle_beta   90.00
_cell.angle_gamma   90.00
#
_symmetry.space_group_name_H-M   'P 1'
#
loop_
_entity.id
_entity.type
_entity.pdbx_description
1 polymer ?
#
loop_
_entity_poly.entity_id
_entity_poly.type
_entity_poly.pdbx_seq_one_letter_code
_entity_poly.pdbx_strand_id
1 'polypeptide(L)'
;MKMMAQIVKSRQLKSKKTKEIDIILREIESINNVVIELLEFAKPSTLQFAEHNINSILEGILNLFSHNLQHQRITIETKSEPDNIFIYLDGEKIR
;
A
#
# COMPACT_ATOMS: atom_id res chain seq x y z
N MET A 1 -13.37 13.63 -4.09
CA MET A 1 -12.45 14.71 -4.56
C MET A 1 -11.35 14.20 -5.49
N LYS A 2 -10.64 13.11 -5.16
CA LYS A 2 -9.60 12.48 -6.02
C LYS A 2 -10.05 12.24 -7.47
N MET A 3 -11.26 11.71 -7.68
CA MET A 3 -11.83 11.44 -9.02
C MET A 3 -11.95 12.70 -9.89
N MET A 4 -12.39 13.83 -9.32
CA MET A 4 -12.53 15.09 -10.07
C MET A 4 -11.16 15.66 -10.46
N ALA A 5 -10.19 15.61 -9.55
CA ALA A 5 -8.82 16.02 -9.83
C ALA A 5 -8.15 15.14 -10.91
N GLN A 6 -8.42 13.83 -10.93
CA GLN A 6 -7.98 12.92 -12.00
C GLN A 6 -8.62 13.24 -13.35
N ILE A 7 -9.91 13.64 -13.37
CA ILE A 7 -10.60 14.11 -14.59
C ILE A 7 -10.00 15.41 -15.12
N VAL A 8 -9.59 16.33 -14.23
CA VAL A 8 -8.91 17.56 -14.64
C VAL A 8 -7.51 17.26 -15.20
N LYS A 9 -6.77 16.34 -14.57
CA LYS A 9 -5.45 15.87 -15.05
C LYS A 9 -5.53 15.27 -16.46
N SER A 10 -6.48 14.36 -16.67
CA SER A 10 -6.64 13.66 -17.96
C SER A 10 -7.04 14.60 -19.10
N ARG A 11 -7.67 15.75 -18.81
CA ARG A 11 -8.03 16.78 -19.80
C ARG A 11 -6.89 17.76 -20.15
N GLN A 12 -5.79 17.81 -19.40
CA GLN A 12 -4.71 18.81 -19.57
C GLN A 12 -3.36 18.24 -20.06
N LEU A 13 -3.36 17.11 -20.78
CA LEU A 13 -2.19 16.31 -21.21
C LEU A 13 -1.05 17.03 -21.97
N LYS A 14 -1.09 18.34 -22.23
CA LYS A 14 -0.07 19.08 -23.01
C LYS A 14 0.50 20.36 -22.38
N SER A 15 0.16 20.72 -21.13
CA SER A 15 0.64 21.99 -20.54
C SER A 15 1.43 21.83 -19.24
N LYS A 16 2.32 22.81 -18.98
CA LYS A 16 3.17 22.98 -17.79
C LYS A 16 2.41 22.88 -16.44
N LYS A 17 1.06 22.97 -16.46
CA LYS A 17 0.13 22.84 -15.34
C LYS A 17 -0.02 21.43 -14.74
N THR A 18 0.67 20.44 -15.31
CA THR A 18 0.61 19.04 -14.84
C THR A 18 1.23 18.87 -13.46
N LYS A 19 2.29 19.65 -13.14
CA LYS A 19 2.99 19.56 -11.85
C LYS A 19 2.11 20.00 -10.68
N GLU A 20 1.35 21.07 -10.85
CA GLU A 20 0.45 21.59 -9.81
C GLU A 20 -0.69 20.61 -9.55
N ILE A 21 -1.23 19.99 -10.59
CA ILE A 21 -2.25 18.95 -10.47
C ILE A 21 -1.69 17.70 -9.76
N ASP A 22 -0.45 17.33 -10.04
CA ASP A 22 0.22 16.21 -9.35
C ASP A 22 0.48 16.48 -7.87
N ILE A 23 0.78 17.73 -7.51
CA ILE A 23 0.88 18.16 -6.11
C ILE A 23 -0.50 18.04 -5.45
N ILE A 24 -1.55 18.59 -6.06
CA ILE A 24 -2.92 18.53 -5.52
C ILE A 24 -3.36 17.08 -5.32
N LEU A 25 -3.08 16.20 -6.27
CA LEU A 25 -3.44 14.79 -6.16
C LEU A 25 -2.71 14.09 -5.01
N ARG A 26 -1.42 14.37 -4.81
CA ARG A 26 -0.66 13.84 -3.67
C ARG A 26 -1.20 14.36 -2.34
N GLU A 27 -1.52 15.65 -2.23
CA GLU A 27 -2.06 16.21 -0.99
C GLU A 27 -3.45 15.65 -0.66
N ILE A 28 -4.30 15.44 -1.66
CA ILE A 28 -5.58 14.76 -1.47
C ILE A 28 -5.38 13.34 -0.91
N GLU A 29 -4.38 12.61 -1.41
CA GLU A 29 -4.06 11.26 -0.94
C GLU A 29 -3.48 11.26 0.48
N SER A 30 -2.56 12.19 0.78
CA SER A 30 -2.00 12.41 2.11
C SER A 30 -3.10 12.69 3.15
N ILE A 31 -4.00 13.65 2.86
CA ILE A 31 -5.14 13.97 3.73
C ILE A 31 -6.05 12.76 3.91
N ASN A 32 -6.32 12.01 2.84
CA ASN A 32 -7.15 10.81 2.91
C ASN A 32 -6.55 9.76 3.86
N ASN A 33 -5.24 9.54 3.80
CA ASN A 33 -4.54 8.60 4.67
C ASN A 33 -4.62 9.04 6.14
N VAL A 34 -4.36 10.32 6.43
CA VAL A 34 -4.49 10.87 7.80
C VAL A 34 -5.90 10.71 8.36
N VAL A 35 -6.94 10.93 7.53
CA VAL A 35 -8.33 10.73 7.96
C VAL A 35 -8.62 9.26 8.25
N ILE A 36 -8.13 8.33 7.41
CA ILE A 36 -8.28 6.88 7.64
C ILE A 36 -7.60 6.49 8.95
N GLU A 37 -6.35 6.90 9.16
CA GLU A 37 -5.60 6.61 10.40
C GLU A 37 -6.31 7.16 11.64
N LEU A 38 -6.87 8.38 11.57
CA LEU A 38 -7.64 8.98 12.66
C LEU A 38 -8.91 8.17 12.96
N LEU A 39 -9.61 7.71 11.93
CA LEU A 39 -10.81 6.88 12.10
C LEU A 39 -10.48 5.51 12.68
N GLU A 40 -9.38 4.87 12.23
CA GLU A 40 -8.89 3.62 12.81
C GLU A 40 -8.48 3.79 14.28
N PHE A 41 -7.85 4.91 14.63
CA PHE A 41 -7.53 5.23 16.01
C PHE A 41 -8.78 5.44 16.88
N ALA A 42 -9.74 6.21 16.38
CA ALA A 42 -10.97 6.53 17.12
C ALA A 42 -11.88 5.30 17.30
N LYS A 43 -11.86 4.38 16.34
CA LYS A 43 -12.59 3.12 16.41
C LYS A 43 -11.73 2.01 15.80
N PRO A 44 -10.94 1.31 16.63
CA PRO A 44 -10.18 0.17 16.18
C PRO A 44 -11.12 -0.82 15.50
N SER A 45 -10.81 -1.19 14.26
CA SER A 45 -11.48 -2.29 13.58
C SER A 45 -11.34 -3.55 14.45
N THR A 46 -12.42 -4.31 14.57
CA THR A 46 -12.34 -5.63 15.23
C THR A 46 -11.34 -6.50 14.49
N LEU A 47 -10.36 -7.05 15.20
CA LEU A 47 -9.38 -7.95 14.61
C LEU A 47 -10.09 -9.18 14.06
N GLN A 48 -9.78 -9.52 12.80
CA GLN A 48 -10.29 -10.69 12.11
C GLN A 48 -9.21 -11.77 12.08
N PHE A 49 -9.11 -12.50 13.18
CA PHE A 49 -8.13 -13.58 13.29
C PHE A 49 -8.53 -14.81 12.46
N ALA A 50 -7.59 -15.30 11.66
CA ALA A 50 -7.67 -16.59 10.99
C ALA A 50 -6.29 -17.25 10.94
N GLU A 51 -6.24 -18.54 10.61
CA GLU A 51 -4.97 -19.17 10.27
C GLU A 51 -4.49 -18.69 8.92
N HIS A 52 -3.25 -18.18 8.90
CA HIS A 52 -2.58 -17.76 7.69
C HIS A 52 -1.21 -18.40 7.57
N ASN A 53 -0.83 -18.79 6.35
CA ASN A 53 0.55 -19.13 6.05
C ASN A 53 1.38 -17.84 5.98
N ILE A 54 2.30 -17.67 6.94
CA ILE A 54 3.14 -16.46 7.02
C ILE A 54 4.02 -16.28 5.79
N ASN A 55 4.46 -17.38 5.16
CA ASN A 55 5.31 -17.33 3.97
C ASN A 55 4.55 -16.67 2.80
N SER A 56 3.25 -16.94 2.65
CA SER A 56 2.42 -16.29 1.64
C SER A 56 2.21 -14.79 1.91
N ILE A 57 2.14 -14.38 3.18
CA ILE A 57 2.06 -12.96 3.56
C ILE A 57 3.37 -12.25 3.19
N LEU A 58 4.52 -12.83 3.59
CA LEU A 58 5.85 -12.29 3.30
C LEU A 58 6.10 -12.19 1.78
N GLU A 59 5.71 -13.20 1.02
CA GLU A 59 5.82 -13.19 -0.45
C GLU A 59 4.97 -12.06 -1.06
N GLY A 60 3.75 -11.87 -0.57
CA GLY A 60 2.89 -10.75 -0.97
C GLY A 60 3.55 -9.39 -0.74
N ILE A 61 4.16 -9.20 0.44
CA ILE A 61 4.88 -7.96 0.79
C ILE A 61 6.09 -7.78 -0.14
N LEU A 62 6.93 -8.80 -0.34
CA LEU A 62 8.10 -8.72 -1.21
C LEU A 62 7.71 -8.40 -2.67
N ASN A 63 6.59 -8.94 -3.15
CA ASN A 63 6.07 -8.64 -4.47
C ASN A 63 5.69 -7.16 -4.64
N LEU A 64 5.19 -6.49 -3.59
CA LEU A 64 4.91 -5.05 -3.63
C LEU A 64 6.18 -4.21 -3.83
N PHE A 65 7.31 -4.67 -3.29
CA PHE A 65 8.60 -3.96 -3.41
C PHE A 65 9.42 -4.40 -4.63
N SER A 66 9.04 -5.48 -5.31
CA SER A 66 9.81 -6.12 -6.40
C SER A 66 10.31 -5.13 -7.45
N HIS A 67 9.46 -4.24 -7.96
CA HIS A 67 9.82 -3.24 -8.97
C HIS A 67 10.89 -2.26 -8.46
N ASN A 68 10.76 -1.81 -7.21
CA ASN A 68 11.72 -0.88 -6.61
C ASN A 68 13.07 -1.56 -6.35
N LEU A 69 13.04 -2.79 -5.84
CA LEU A 69 14.24 -3.60 -5.60
C LEU A 69 15.01 -3.88 -6.90
N GLN A 70 14.30 -4.23 -7.98
CA GLN A 70 14.90 -4.42 -9.30
C GLN A 70 15.55 -3.14 -9.83
N HIS A 71 14.87 -1.99 -9.72
CA HIS A 71 15.42 -0.71 -10.16
C HIS A 71 16.68 -0.32 -9.39
N GLN A 72 16.74 -0.65 -8.10
CA GLN A 72 17.91 -0.39 -7.24
C GLN A 72 18.98 -1.49 -7.31
N ARG A 73 18.76 -2.56 -8.08
CA ARG A 73 19.65 -3.73 -8.18
C ARG A 73 19.93 -4.38 -6.82
N ILE A 74 18.91 -4.42 -5.96
CA ILE A 74 18.96 -5.07 -4.65
C ILE A 74 18.38 -6.48 -4.80
N THR A 75 19.13 -7.48 -4.34
CA THR A 75 18.67 -8.87 -4.26
C THR A 75 18.22 -9.17 -2.84
N ILE A 76 17.06 -9.80 -2.69
CA ILE A 76 16.57 -10.31 -1.42
C ILE A 76 16.64 -11.83 -1.46
N GLU A 77 17.31 -12.42 -0.49
CA GLU A 77 17.31 -13.85 -0.26
C GLU A 77 16.39 -14.16 0.92
N THR A 78 15.41 -15.03 0.70
CA THR A 78 14.50 -15.50 1.75
C THR A 78 14.83 -16.94 2.10
N LYS A 79 14.84 -17.23 3.41
CA LYS A 79 14.95 -18.57 3.93
C LYS A 79 13.86 -18.78 4.97
N SER A 80 12.91 -19.66 4.67
CA SER A 80 11.90 -20.11 5.63
C SER A 80 12.05 -21.62 5.82
N GLU A 81 12.21 -22.03 7.07
CA GLU A 81 12.12 -23.43 7.47
C GLU A 81 11.27 -23.49 8.76
N PRO A 82 10.14 -24.21 8.80
CA PRO A 82 9.53 -25.00 7.73
C PRO A 82 8.82 -24.16 6.64
N ASP A 83 8.56 -24.78 5.47
CA ASP A 83 7.92 -24.13 4.31
C ASP A 83 6.45 -23.72 4.54
N ASN A 84 5.80 -24.30 5.54
CA ASN A 84 4.40 -24.06 5.86
C ASN A 84 4.26 -23.72 7.34
N ILE A 85 4.51 -22.44 7.67
CA ILE A 85 4.30 -21.91 9.02
C ILE A 85 2.93 -21.23 9.05
N PHE A 86 1.97 -21.91 9.64
CA PHE A 86 0.63 -21.35 9.89
C PHE A 86 0.60 -20.67 11.25
N ILE A 87 0.12 -19.42 11.27
CA ILE A 87 -0.03 -18.63 12.48
C ILE A 87 -1.42 -18.01 12.53
N TYR A 88 -1.98 -17.96 13.74
CA TYR A 88 -3.28 -17.35 14.01
C TYR A 88 -3.12 -15.86 14.23
N LEU A 89 -3.44 -15.06 13.22
CA LEU A 89 -3.28 -13.60 13.23
C LEU A 89 -4.37 -12.94 12.39
N ASP A 90 -4.43 -11.60 12.44
CA ASP A 90 -5.19 -10.80 11.48
C ASP A 90 -4.29 -10.47 10.28
N GLY A 91 -4.52 -11.14 9.14
CA GLY A 91 -3.66 -11.05 7.96
C GLY A 91 -3.65 -9.66 7.31
N GLU A 92 -4.76 -8.94 7.39
CA GLU A 92 -4.90 -7.61 6.77
C GLU A 92 -4.20 -6.52 7.58
N LYS A 93 -3.94 -6.76 8.87
CA LYS A 93 -3.14 -5.84 9.70
C LYS A 93 -1.63 -6.04 9.56
N ILE A 94 -1.19 -7.11 8.91
CA ILE A 94 0.24 -7.43 8.70
C ILE A 94 0.70 -7.11 7.27
N ARG A 95 -0.18 -7.31 6.26
CA ARG A 95 0.10 -7.04 4.84
C ARG A 95 0.20 -5.55 4.54
#